data_AF-A0A949CTT3-F1
#
_entry.id   AF-A0A949CTT3-F1
#
_cell.length_a   1.000
_cell.length_b   1.000
_cell.length_c   1.000
_cell.angle_alpha   90.00
_cell.angle_beta   90.00
_cell.angle_gamma   90.00
#
_symmetry.space_group_name_H-M   'P 1'
#
loop_
_entity.id
_entity.type
_entity.pdbx_description
1 polymer ?
#
loop_
_entity_poly.entity_id
_entity_poly.type
_entity_poly.pdbx_seq_one_letter_code
_entity_poly.pdbx_strand_id
1 'polypeptide(L)'
;NHEASVKSIGVLYFLGGFFGLILTPIYFVGGINAFMNAPPDNPAMLGSAVALLIVGLIVAVLTILQLWSGWGVRRLQPSARIGAGIVAAIGLIGFPIGTLISAYFLYLLFSEKGKFVFSDTYKQVVEQTPHIRYKTSIIVWIFLAILVLLLGIGIVAAVVGTSR
;
A
#
# COMPACT_ATOMS: atom_id res chain seq x y z
N ASN A 1 -20.73 -9.47 5.76
CA ASN A 1 -20.20 -8.09 5.83
C ASN A 1 -19.22 -7.78 4.70
N HIS A 2 -19.71 -7.58 3.47
CA HIS A 2 -18.86 -7.25 2.31
C HIS A 2 -18.26 -5.83 2.40
N GLU A 3 -19.05 -4.85 2.85
CA GLU A 3 -18.60 -3.47 3.05
C GLU A 3 -17.44 -3.38 4.05
N ALA A 4 -17.51 -4.11 5.17
CA ALA A 4 -16.44 -4.11 6.16
C ALA A 4 -15.13 -4.68 5.58
N SER A 5 -15.21 -5.75 4.78
CA SER A 5 -14.06 -6.30 4.06
C SER A 5 -13.49 -5.29 3.06
N VAL A 6 -14.33 -4.62 2.27
CA VAL A 6 -13.91 -3.55 1.35
C VAL A 6 -13.24 -2.40 2.10
N LYS A 7 -13.79 -1.95 3.23
CA LYS A 7 -13.19 -0.89 4.05
C LYS A 7 -11.84 -1.31 4.67
N SER A 8 -11.65 -2.60 4.96
CA SER A 8 -10.38 -3.13 5.48
C SER A 8 -9.25 -3.06 4.45
N ILE A 9 -9.56 -3.16 3.15
CA ILE A 9 -8.58 -2.92 2.06
C ILE A 9 -7.91 -1.56 2.23
N GLY A 10 -8.71 -0.53 2.57
CA GLY A 10 -8.15 0.81 2.75
C GLY A 10 -7.22 0.94 3.95
N VAL A 11 -7.40 0.14 5.01
CA VAL A 11 -6.43 0.06 6.12
C VAL A 11 -5.13 -0.56 5.65
N LEU A 12 -5.20 -1.64 4.87
CA LEU A 12 -4.03 -2.32 4.33
C LEU A 12 -3.25 -1.43 3.35
N TYR A 13 -3.95 -0.62 2.53
CA TYR A 13 -3.29 0.38 1.68
C TYR A 13 -2.71 1.55 2.44
N PHE A 14 -3.32 1.98 3.55
CA PHE A 14 -2.66 2.96 4.43
C PHE A 14 -1.40 2.37 5.08
N LEU A 15 -1.42 1.09 5.44
CA LEU A 15 -0.23 0.42 5.98
C LEU A 15 0.90 0.37 4.93
N GLY A 16 0.59 -0.09 3.71
CA GLY A 16 1.57 -0.11 2.62
C GLY A 16 2.05 1.28 2.23
N GLY A 17 1.16 2.28 2.20
CA GLY A 17 1.51 3.68 1.98
C GLY A 17 2.38 4.27 3.10
N PHE A 18 2.14 3.92 4.36
CA PHE A 18 2.99 4.34 5.48
C PHE A 18 4.42 3.82 5.34
N PHE A 19 4.60 2.53 5.01
CA PHE A 19 5.94 1.99 4.73
C PHE A 19 6.54 2.62 3.48
N GLY A 20 5.74 2.88 2.45
CA GLY A 20 6.14 3.60 1.25
C GLY A 20 6.70 5.00 1.55
N LEU A 21 6.07 5.75 2.45
CA LEU A 21 6.55 7.07 2.90
C LEU A 21 7.92 7.02 3.57
N ILE A 22 8.27 5.90 4.20
CA ILE A 22 9.59 5.69 4.82
C ILE A 22 10.61 5.23 3.76
N LEU A 23 10.22 4.29 2.89
CA LEU A 23 11.11 3.71 1.89
C LEU A 23 11.46 4.70 0.77
N THR A 24 10.53 5.55 0.35
CA THR A 24 10.77 6.53 -0.73
C THR A 24 11.98 7.43 -0.44
N PRO A 25 12.07 8.14 0.71
CA PRO A 25 13.25 8.91 1.07
C PRO A 25 14.53 8.08 1.11
N ILE A 26 14.48 6.84 1.61
CA ILE A 26 15.67 5.96 1.69
C ILE A 26 16.22 5.69 0.30
N TYR A 27 15.38 5.32 -0.68
CA TYR A 27 15.82 5.08 -2.05
C TYR A 27 16.34 6.34 -2.74
N PHE A 28 15.68 7.49 -2.53
CA PHE A 28 16.13 8.75 -3.12
C PHE A 28 17.46 9.22 -2.52
N VAL A 29 17.59 9.24 -1.19
CA VAL A 29 18.82 9.65 -0.51
C VAL A 29 19.95 8.69 -0.85
N GLY A 30 19.70 7.38 -0.83
CA GLY A 30 20.69 6.37 -1.23
C GLY A 30 21.13 6.51 -2.69
N GLY A 31 20.18 6.72 -3.61
CA GLY A 31 20.47 6.92 -5.03
C GLY A 31 21.23 8.21 -5.31
N ILE A 32 20.84 9.33 -4.69
CA ILE A 32 21.55 10.62 -4.82
C ILE A 32 22.97 10.49 -4.26
N ASN A 33 23.12 9.91 -3.07
CA ASN A 33 24.43 9.73 -2.45
C ASN A 33 25.34 8.84 -3.32
N ALA A 34 24.83 7.72 -3.81
CA ALA A 34 25.57 6.84 -4.72
C ALA A 34 25.96 7.55 -6.02
N PHE A 35 25.09 8.40 -6.56
CA PHE A 35 25.36 9.18 -7.77
C PHE A 35 26.46 10.23 -7.55
N MET A 36 26.37 10.98 -6.45
CA MET A 36 27.34 12.04 -6.12
C MET A 36 28.73 11.51 -5.78
N ASN A 37 28.81 10.30 -5.24
CA ASN A 37 30.07 9.67 -4.84
C ASN A 37 30.62 8.70 -5.89
N ALA A 38 29.96 8.55 -7.05
CA ALA A 38 30.39 7.62 -8.08
C ALA A 38 31.68 8.12 -8.79
N PRO A 39 32.76 7.32 -8.80
CA PRO A 39 33.92 7.60 -9.63
C PRO A 39 33.51 7.70 -11.11
N PRO A 40 34.00 8.70 -11.88
CA PRO A 40 33.61 8.89 -13.28
C PRO A 40 33.92 7.70 -14.20
N ASP A 41 34.89 6.87 -13.81
CA ASP A 41 35.37 5.69 -14.52
C ASP A 41 34.70 4.38 -14.08
N ASN A 42 33.75 4.44 -13.15
CA ASN A 42 33.01 3.26 -12.66
C ASN A 42 31.54 3.27 -13.13
N PRO A 43 31.26 2.79 -14.37
CA PRO A 43 29.90 2.79 -14.92
C PRO A 43 28.93 1.88 -14.15
N ALA A 44 29.43 0.84 -13.46
CA ALA A 44 28.58 -0.04 -12.66
C ALA A 44 27.98 0.69 -11.46
N MET A 45 28.78 1.53 -10.78
CA MET A 45 28.31 2.31 -9.65
C MET A 45 27.29 3.38 -10.08
N LEU A 46 27.54 4.08 -11.19
CA LEU A 46 26.57 4.99 -11.79
C LEU A 46 25.25 4.28 -12.15
N GLY A 47 25.32 3.10 -12.76
CA GLY A 47 24.15 2.28 -13.08
C GLY A 47 23.33 1.93 -11.84
N SER A 48 24.00 1.53 -10.75
CA SER A 48 23.32 1.21 -9.47
C SER A 48 22.64 2.43 -8.84
N ALA A 49 23.27 3.61 -8.91
CA ALA A 49 22.70 4.85 -8.39
C ALA A 49 21.42 5.24 -9.16
N VAL A 50 21.46 5.18 -10.49
CA VAL A 50 20.29 5.43 -11.34
C VAL A 50 19.18 4.42 -11.07
N ALA A 51 19.52 3.14 -10.89
CA ALA A 51 18.54 2.11 -10.56
C ALA A 51 17.83 2.40 -9.22
N LEU A 52 18.57 2.82 -8.18
CA LEU A 52 17.98 3.20 -6.89
C LEU A 52 17.01 4.39 -7.02
N LEU A 53 17.34 5.38 -7.84
CA LEU A 53 16.46 6.52 -8.10
C LEU A 53 15.18 6.11 -8.84
N ILE A 54 15.30 5.23 -9.84
CA ILE A 54 14.15 4.68 -10.57
C ILE A 54 13.24 3.88 -9.61
N VAL A 55 13.82 3.04 -8.76
CA VAL A 55 13.07 2.30 -7.73
C VAL A 55 12.40 3.28 -6.77
N GLY A 56 13.11 4.31 -6.30
CA GLY A 56 12.54 5.35 -5.44
C GLY A 56 11.34 6.05 -6.06
N LEU A 57 11.40 6.37 -7.36
CA LEU A 57 10.29 6.95 -8.11
C LEU A 57 9.10 6.00 -8.21
N ILE A 58 9.33 4.72 -8.54
CA ILE A 58 8.27 3.71 -8.61
C ILE A 58 7.59 3.56 -7.24
N VAL A 59 8.38 3.44 -6.17
CA VAL A 59 7.87 3.33 -4.79
C VAL A 59 7.08 4.59 -4.41
N ALA A 60 7.54 5.79 -4.80
CA ALA A 60 6.82 7.04 -4.53
C ALA A 60 5.45 7.07 -5.22
N VAL A 61 5.38 6.70 -6.50
CA VAL A 61 4.12 6.62 -7.26
C VAL A 61 3.17 5.61 -6.61
N LEU A 62 3.67 4.41 -6.27
CA LEU A 62 2.87 3.39 -5.60
C LEU A 62 2.38 3.85 -4.22
N THR A 63 3.20 4.60 -3.49
CA THR A 63 2.84 5.18 -2.19
C THR A 63 1.66 6.14 -2.32
N ILE A 64 1.74 7.07 -3.27
CA ILE A 64 0.66 8.03 -3.55
C ILE A 64 -0.62 7.30 -3.95
N LEU A 65 -0.51 6.34 -4.88
CA LEU A 65 -1.67 5.54 -5.33
C LEU A 65 -2.30 4.74 -4.20
N GLN A 66 -1.50 4.15 -3.30
CA GLN A 66 -1.98 3.41 -2.15
C GLN A 66 -2.70 4.32 -1.15
N LEU A 67 -2.11 5.46 -0.78
CA LEU A 67 -2.73 6.40 0.16
C LEU A 67 -4.04 6.97 -0.41
N TRP A 68 -4.05 7.36 -1.69
CA TRP A 68 -5.24 7.85 -2.38
C TRP A 68 -6.33 6.78 -2.48
N SER A 69 -5.97 5.57 -2.92
CA SER A 69 -6.90 4.45 -3.04
C SER A 69 -7.44 4.02 -1.68
N GLY A 70 -6.59 3.99 -0.65
CA GLY A 70 -6.95 3.61 0.70
C GLY A 70 -7.96 4.58 1.32
N TRP A 71 -7.74 5.88 1.11
CA TRP A 71 -8.69 6.91 1.52
C TRP A 71 -10.02 6.81 0.75
N GLY A 72 -9.95 6.72 -0.57
CA GLY A 72 -11.15 6.71 -1.40
C GLY A 72 -12.00 5.45 -1.25
N VAL A 73 -11.39 4.28 -1.07
CA VAL A 73 -12.09 3.02 -0.77
C VAL A 73 -12.83 3.09 0.57
N ARG A 74 -12.24 3.70 1.60
CA ARG A 74 -12.93 3.87 2.90
C ARG A 74 -14.11 4.82 2.82
N ARG A 75 -14.09 5.77 1.88
CA ARG A 75 -15.20 6.66 1.54
C ARG A 75 -16.16 6.07 0.51
N LEU A 76 -15.99 4.80 0.11
CA LEU A 76 -16.82 4.12 -0.88
C LEU A 76 -16.93 4.90 -2.20
N GLN A 77 -15.84 5.57 -2.62
CA GLN A 77 -15.82 6.35 -3.86
C GLN A 77 -15.66 5.43 -5.08
N PRO A 78 -16.50 5.57 -6.13
CA PRO A 78 -16.42 4.74 -7.33
C PRO A 78 -15.07 4.84 -8.05
N SER A 79 -14.47 6.03 -8.10
CA SER A 79 -13.17 6.27 -8.74
C SER A 79 -12.02 5.54 -8.03
N ALA A 80 -12.07 5.50 -6.69
CA ALA A 80 -11.07 4.83 -5.87
C ALA A 80 -11.07 3.31 -6.06
N ARG A 81 -12.19 2.73 -6.49
CA ARG A 81 -12.29 1.31 -6.85
C ARG A 81 -11.32 0.94 -7.96
N ILE A 82 -11.17 1.81 -8.97
CA ILE A 82 -10.27 1.57 -10.11
C ILE A 82 -8.82 1.66 -9.66
N GLY A 83 -8.43 2.72 -8.94
CA GLY A 83 -7.07 2.84 -8.42
C GLY A 83 -6.70 1.69 -7.49
N ALA A 84 -7.62 1.30 -6.62
CA ALA A 84 -7.44 0.14 -5.76
C ALA A 84 -7.27 -1.15 -6.55
N GLY A 85 -7.99 -1.29 -7.67
CA GLY A 85 -7.84 -2.41 -8.60
C GLY A 85 -6.46 -2.43 -9.27
N ILE A 86 -5.95 -1.28 -9.71
CA ILE A 86 -4.61 -1.15 -10.32
C ILE A 86 -3.53 -1.57 -9.31
N VAL A 87 -3.60 -1.04 -8.09
CA VAL A 87 -2.66 -1.39 -7.01
C VAL A 87 -2.72 -2.89 -6.71
N ALA A 88 -3.92 -3.46 -6.64
CA ALA A 88 -4.09 -4.91 -6.41
C ALA A 88 -3.50 -5.72 -7.57
N ALA A 89 -3.72 -5.32 -8.83
CA ALA A 89 -3.15 -6.00 -10.00
C ALA A 89 -1.61 -6.02 -9.97
N ILE A 90 -0.97 -4.92 -9.58
CA ILE A 90 0.49 -4.87 -9.39
C ILE A 90 0.92 -5.84 -8.29
N GLY A 91 0.18 -5.90 -7.18
CA GLY A 91 0.45 -6.83 -6.07
C GLY A 91 0.36 -8.31 -6.44
N LEU A 92 -0.25 -8.68 -7.58
CA LEU A 92 -0.27 -10.06 -8.06
C LEU A 92 1.13 -10.60 -8.36
N ILE A 93 2.10 -9.73 -8.65
CA ILE A 93 3.50 -10.09 -8.91
C ILE A 93 4.20 -10.57 -7.62
N GLY A 94 3.71 -10.16 -6.44
CA GLY A 94 4.28 -10.49 -5.13
C GLY A 94 3.97 -11.92 -4.65
N PHE A 95 4.18 -12.92 -5.50
CA PHE A 95 3.84 -14.32 -5.21
C PHE A 95 4.62 -14.89 -4.01
N PRO A 96 4.00 -15.74 -3.16
CA PRO A 96 2.59 -16.18 -3.19
C PRO A 96 1.64 -15.27 -2.39
N ILE A 97 2.15 -14.58 -1.38
CA ILE A 97 1.34 -13.86 -0.39
C ILE A 97 0.64 -12.64 -1.03
N GLY A 98 1.39 -11.84 -1.79
CA GLY A 98 0.84 -10.69 -2.52
C GLY A 98 -0.22 -11.11 -3.52
N THR A 99 -0.01 -12.21 -4.25
CA THR A 99 -1.01 -12.76 -5.18
C THR A 99 -2.31 -13.13 -4.48
N LEU A 100 -2.25 -13.85 -3.36
CA LEU A 100 -3.45 -14.24 -2.62
C LEU A 100 -4.23 -13.03 -2.11
N ILE A 101 -3.54 -12.07 -1.49
CA ILE A 101 -4.16 -10.85 -0.95
C ILE A 101 -4.75 -10.00 -2.09
N SER A 102 -3.99 -9.79 -3.16
CA SER A 102 -4.42 -9.01 -4.32
C SER A 102 -5.57 -9.64 -5.07
N ALA A 103 -5.56 -10.96 -5.28
CA ALA A 103 -6.68 -11.67 -5.91
C ALA A 103 -7.96 -11.50 -5.07
N TYR A 104 -7.85 -11.57 -3.74
CA TYR A 104 -8.98 -11.31 -2.85
C TYR A 104 -9.46 -9.85 -2.94
N PHE A 105 -8.55 -8.87 -3.01
CA PHE A 105 -8.92 -7.46 -3.21
C PHE A 105 -9.66 -7.24 -4.53
N LEU A 106 -9.13 -7.78 -5.64
CA LEU A 106 -9.77 -7.71 -6.94
C LEU A 106 -11.19 -8.32 -6.90
N TYR A 107 -11.33 -9.48 -6.28
CA TYR A 107 -12.64 -10.11 -6.05
C TYR A 107 -13.59 -9.20 -5.26
N LEU A 108 -13.14 -8.63 -4.14
CA LEU A 108 -13.97 -7.75 -3.30
C LEU A 108 -14.39 -6.46 -4.03
N LEU A 109 -13.51 -5.89 -4.83
CA LEU A 109 -13.74 -4.63 -5.55
C LEU A 109 -14.64 -4.83 -6.77
N PHE A 110 -14.42 -5.90 -7.55
CA PHE A 110 -15.05 -6.07 -8.87
C PHE A 110 -16.19 -7.11 -8.91
N SER A 111 -16.47 -7.82 -7.81
CA SER A 111 -17.69 -8.63 -7.68
C SER A 111 -18.96 -7.77 -7.72
N GLU A 112 -20.11 -8.38 -8.01
CA GLU A 112 -21.42 -7.71 -8.00
C GLU A 112 -21.70 -7.01 -6.66
N LYS A 113 -21.32 -7.64 -5.54
CA LYS A 113 -21.41 -7.05 -4.20
C LYS A 113 -20.51 -5.81 -4.06
N GLY A 114 -19.28 -5.86 -4.60
CA GLY A 114 -18.38 -4.71 -4.64
C GLY A 114 -19.00 -3.57 -5.45
N LYS A 115 -19.46 -3.83 -6.68
CA LYS A 115 -20.11 -2.83 -7.53
C LYS A 115 -21.27 -2.14 -6.84
N PHE A 116 -22.11 -2.90 -6.14
CA PHE A 116 -23.22 -2.35 -5.37
C PHE A 116 -22.74 -1.46 -4.22
N VAL A 117 -21.76 -1.90 -3.41
CA VAL A 117 -21.22 -1.12 -2.28
C VAL A 117 -20.61 0.23 -2.72
N PHE A 118 -20.07 0.31 -3.94
CA PHE A 118 -19.54 1.56 -4.50
C PHE A 118 -20.60 2.38 -5.28
N SER A 119 -21.85 1.94 -5.37
CA SER A 119 -22.90 2.65 -6.10
C SER A 119 -23.44 3.86 -5.32
N ASP A 120 -24.01 4.83 -6.05
CA ASP A 120 -24.64 5.99 -5.41
C ASP A 120 -25.92 5.61 -4.63
N THR A 121 -26.65 4.60 -5.10
CA THR A 121 -27.79 4.03 -4.37
C THR A 121 -27.37 3.52 -2.99
N TYR A 122 -26.23 2.84 -2.88
CA TYR A 122 -25.74 2.36 -1.59
C TYR A 122 -25.34 3.51 -0.66
N LYS A 123 -24.76 4.58 -1.19
CA LYS A 123 -24.42 5.77 -0.39
C LYS A 123 -25.66 6.41 0.22
N GLN A 124 -26.76 6.52 -0.53
CA GLN A 124 -28.03 7.03 0.00
C GLN A 124 -28.55 6.17 1.16
N VAL A 125 -28.43 4.85 1.06
CA VAL A 125 -28.80 3.92 2.16
C VAL A 125 -27.93 4.17 3.39
N VAL A 126 -26.62 4.35 3.23
CA VAL A 126 -25.69 4.65 4.35
C VAL A 126 -26.01 5.99 5.00
N GLU A 127 -26.36 7.01 4.21
CA GLU A 127 -26.76 8.34 4.70
C GLU A 127 -28.07 8.30 5.49
N GLN A 128 -29.02 7.47 5.06
CA GLN A 128 -30.30 7.25 5.74
C GLN A 128 -30.17 6.35 6.99
N THR A 129 -29.06 5.62 7.15
CA THR A 129 -28.84 4.67 8.26
C THR A 129 -27.58 4.97 9.08
N PRO A 130 -27.41 6.20 9.61
CA PRO A 130 -26.15 6.63 10.25
C PRO A 130 -25.79 5.87 11.54
N HIS A 131 -26.78 5.22 12.16
CA HIS A 131 -26.62 4.42 13.37
C HIS A 131 -25.99 3.04 13.12
N ILE A 132 -25.98 2.56 11.87
CA ILE A 132 -25.38 1.28 11.48
C ILE A 132 -23.93 1.53 11.04
N ARG A 133 -23.00 1.57 12.00
CA ARG A 133 -21.56 1.66 11.72
C ARG A 133 -20.86 0.35 12.00
N TYR A 134 -20.30 -0.25 10.96
CA TYR A 134 -19.41 -1.40 11.11
C TYR A 134 -18.14 -0.99 11.86
N LYS A 135 -17.93 -1.61 13.03
CA LYS A 135 -16.67 -1.48 13.78
C LYS A 135 -15.67 -2.49 13.25
N THR A 136 -14.46 -2.05 12.94
CA THR A 136 -13.34 -2.95 12.67
C THR A 136 -13.05 -3.77 13.93
N SER A 137 -12.95 -5.10 13.80
CA SER A 137 -12.69 -5.98 14.94
C SER A 137 -11.36 -5.65 15.62
N ILE A 138 -11.31 -5.73 16.96
CA ILE A 138 -10.09 -5.54 17.77
C ILE A 138 -8.97 -6.51 17.34
N ILE A 139 -9.33 -7.73 16.90
CA ILE A 139 -8.37 -8.73 16.42
C ILE A 139 -7.55 -8.18 15.25
N VAL A 140 -8.18 -7.43 14.33
CA VAL A 140 -7.49 -6.83 13.19
C VAL A 140 -6.45 -5.81 13.67
N TRP A 141 -6.76 -5.03 14.71
CA TRP A 141 -5.82 -4.10 15.30
C TRP A 141 -4.63 -4.80 15.98
N ILE A 142 -4.88 -5.91 16.68
CA ILE A 142 -3.81 -6.72 17.29
C ILE A 142 -2.87 -7.26 16.21
N PHE A 143 -3.41 -7.87 15.16
CA PHE A 143 -2.60 -8.37 14.05
C PHE A 143 -1.81 -7.24 13.36
N LEU A 144 -2.42 -6.08 13.17
CA LEU A 144 -1.76 -4.92 12.57
C LEU A 144 -0.60 -4.42 13.46
N ALA A 145 -0.81 -4.36 14.77
CA ALA A 145 0.22 -3.97 15.73
C ALA A 145 1.40 -4.96 15.74
N ILE A 146 1.13 -6.26 15.73
CA ILE A 146 2.17 -7.30 15.63
C ILE A 146 2.95 -7.16 14.32
N LEU A 147 2.26 -6.96 13.20
CA LEU A 147 2.90 -6.80 11.90
C LEU A 147 3.81 -5.56 11.87
N VAL A 148 3.34 -4.43 12.40
CA VAL A 148 4.16 -3.20 12.50
C VAL A 148 5.37 -3.41 13.40
N LEU A 149 5.22 -4.11 14.53
CA LEU A 149 6.32 -4.45 15.42
C LEU A 149 7.38 -5.31 14.71
N LEU A 150 6.96 -6.37 14.02
CA LEU A 150 7.87 -7.27 13.29
C LEU A 150 8.64 -6.52 12.19
N LEU A 151 7.95 -5.67 11.42
CA LEU A 151 8.58 -4.87 10.38
C LEU A 151 9.54 -3.83 10.98
N GLY A 152 9.17 -3.19 12.10
CA GLY A 152 10.05 -2.28 12.83
C GLY A 152 11.32 -2.96 13.33
N ILE A 153 11.21 -4.15 13.92
CA ILE A 153 12.36 -4.96 14.35
C ILE A 153 13.26 -5.29 13.15
N GLY A 154 12.69 -5.71 12.02
CA GLY A 154 13.44 -6.01 10.80
C GLY A 154 14.23 -4.80 10.27
N ILE A 155 13.61 -3.62 10.27
CA ILE A 155 14.28 -2.37 9.86
C ILE A 155 15.43 -2.03 10.81
N VAL A 156 15.21 -2.07 12.13
CA VAL A 156 16.26 -1.79 13.12
C VAL A 156 17.41 -2.78 13.00
N ALA A 157 17.12 -4.06 12.85
CA ALA A 157 18.13 -5.09 12.65
C ALA A 157 18.95 -4.86 11.38
N ALA A 158 18.32 -4.44 10.27
CA ALA A 158 19.03 -4.11 9.04
C ALA A 158 19.97 -2.91 9.21
N VAL A 159 19.53 -1.85 9.90
CA VAL A 159 20.33 -0.63 10.14
C VAL A 159 21.50 -0.88 11.11
N VAL A 160 21.27 -1.64 12.17
CA VAL A 160 22.34 -2.00 13.13
C VAL A 160 23.30 -3.04 12.52
N GLY A 161 22.80 -3.91 11.64
CA GLY A 161 23.61 -4.90 10.95
C GLY A 161 24.59 -4.30 9.94
N THR A 162 24.22 -3.20 9.26
CA THR A 162 25.10 -2.52 8.28
C THR A 162 26.17 -1.63 8.91
N SER A 163 26.14 -1.43 10.24
CA SER A 163 27.11 -0.60 10.98
C SER A 163 28.22 -1.41 11.66
N ARG A 164 28.32 -2.71 11.39
CA ARG A 164 29.42 -3.59 11.79
C ARG A 164 30.21 -4.06 10.58
#